data_AF-A0A936FT70-F1
#
_entry.id   AF-A0A936FT70-F1
#
_cell.length_a   1.000
_cell.length_b   1.000
_cell.length_c   1.000
_cell.angle_alpha   90.00
_cell.angle_beta   90.00
_cell.angle_gamma   90.00
#
_symmetry.space_group_name_H-M   'P 1'
#
loop_
_entity.id
_entity.type
_entity.pdbx_description
1 polymer ?
#
loop_
_entity_poly.entity_id
_entity_poly.type
_entity_poly.pdbx_seq_one_letter_code
_entity_poly.pdbx_strand_id
1 'polypeptide(L)'
;MYGLIMKVAWLTIKETTRKYGAYPGMTGVLHTFGSDMKYHIHVHCLVTFGGLGKNGDWMYPPHKKLLANYRAMCATYKSIFLAHLHRLHIKGVLIYSSVT
;
A
#
# COMPACT_ATOMS: atom_id res chain seq x y z
N MET A 1 -1.64 5.48 -13.65
CA MET A 1 -0.55 4.91 -12.82
C MET A 1 -0.53 5.47 -11.40
N TYR A 2 -0.52 6.79 -11.21
CA TYR A 2 -0.38 7.43 -9.89
C TYR A 2 -1.45 7.04 -8.87
N GLY A 3 -2.73 7.12 -9.26
CA GLY A 3 -3.83 6.67 -8.42
C GLY A 3 -3.77 5.18 -8.07
N LEU A 4 -3.16 4.34 -8.92
CA LEU A 4 -2.97 2.92 -8.62
C LEU A 4 -1.95 2.74 -7.49
N ILE A 5 -0.80 3.41 -7.56
CA ILE A 5 0.25 3.32 -6.53
C ILE A 5 -0.30 3.77 -5.17
N MET A 6 -0.99 4.92 -5.13
CA MET A 6 -1.64 5.42 -3.90
C MET A 6 -2.67 4.43 -3.35
N LYS A 7 -3.52 3.86 -4.23
CA LYS A 7 -4.52 2.87 -3.84
C LYS A 7 -3.88 1.61 -3.27
N VAL A 8 -2.83 1.09 -3.91
CA VAL A 8 -2.18 -0.15 -3.49
C VAL A 8 -1.43 0.04 -2.17
N ALA A 9 -0.85 1.22 -1.93
CA ALA A 9 -0.28 1.55 -0.63
C ALA A 9 -1.31 1.38 0.50
N TRP A 10 -2.51 1.96 0.34
CA TRP A 10 -3.59 1.79 1.31
C TRP A 10 -4.05 0.34 1.49
N LEU A 11 -4.25 -0.38 0.38
CA LEU A 11 -4.68 -1.79 0.42
C LEU A 11 -3.65 -2.67 1.13
N THR A 12 -2.36 -2.39 0.95
CA THR A 12 -1.27 -3.11 1.62
C THR A 12 -1.33 -2.93 3.14
N ILE A 13 -1.51 -1.68 3.60
CA ILE A 13 -1.66 -1.41 5.03
C ILE A 13 -2.89 -2.13 5.58
N LYS A 14 -4.07 -1.96 4.97
CA LYS A 14 -5.29 -2.68 5.38
C LYS A 14 -5.10 -4.19 5.47
N GLU A 15 -4.48 -4.79 4.46
CA GLU A 15 -4.31 -6.24 4.38
C GLU A 15 -3.38 -6.76 5.48
N THR A 16 -2.29 -6.04 5.73
CA THR A 16 -1.29 -6.43 6.73
C THR A 16 -1.76 -6.21 8.17
N THR A 17 -2.71 -5.30 8.39
CA THR A 17 -3.35 -5.09 9.72
C THR A 17 -4.57 -5.99 9.97
N ARG A 18 -5.19 -6.50 8.90
CA ARG A 18 -6.41 -7.34 8.97
C ARG A 18 -6.27 -8.53 9.92
N LYS A 19 -5.09 -9.13 9.98
CA LYS A 19 -4.81 -10.33 10.81
C LYS A 19 -5.01 -10.14 12.31
N TYR A 20 -4.97 -8.90 12.81
CA TYR A 20 -5.23 -8.57 14.22
C TYR A 20 -6.47 -7.68 14.38
N GLY A 21 -7.35 -7.66 13.38
CA GLY A 21 -8.67 -7.03 13.47
C GLY A 21 -8.67 -5.51 13.53
N ALA A 22 -7.54 -4.84 13.27
CA ALA A 22 -7.44 -3.39 13.30
C ALA A 22 -7.74 -2.76 11.93
N TYR A 23 -8.59 -1.74 11.94
CA TYR A 23 -8.78 -0.80 10.85
C TYR A 23 -7.94 0.46 11.08
N PRO A 24 -6.74 0.57 10.46
CA PRO A 24 -5.80 1.65 10.73
C PRO A 24 -6.20 2.96 10.06
N GLY A 25 -5.70 4.09 10.57
CA GLY A 25 -5.67 5.36 9.86
C GLY A 25 -4.39 5.51 9.04
N MET A 26 -4.47 6.21 7.89
CA MET A 26 -3.31 6.49 7.04
C MET A 26 -3.42 7.85 6.38
N THR A 27 -2.34 8.63 6.45
CA THR A 27 -2.10 9.82 5.61
C THR A 27 -0.98 9.51 4.63
N GLY A 28 -1.25 9.65 3.33
CA GLY A 28 -0.30 9.33 2.26
C GLY A 28 0.04 10.54 1.39
N VAL A 29 1.32 10.69 1.05
CA VAL A 29 1.82 11.72 0.12
C VAL A 29 2.53 11.03 -1.04
N LEU A 30 2.14 11.38 -2.27
CA LEU A 30 2.77 10.87 -3.49
C LEU A 30 3.93 11.77 -3.88
N HIS A 31 5.09 11.17 -4.11
CA HIS A 31 6.27 11.83 -4.66
C HIS A 31 6.60 11.22 -6.02
N THR A 32 6.86 12.07 -7.01
CA THR A 32 7.21 11.64 -8.37
C THR A 32 8.71 11.64 -8.63
N PHE A 33 9.49 12.39 -7.84
CA PHE A 33 10.93 12.54 -7.99
C PHE A 33 11.67 12.10 -6.73
N GLY A 34 12.87 11.53 -6.93
CA GLY A 34 13.83 11.24 -5.87
C GLY A 34 14.66 12.47 -5.49
N SER A 35 15.53 12.33 -4.50
CA SER A 35 16.45 13.40 -4.06
C SER A 35 17.45 13.81 -5.13
N ASP A 36 17.74 12.93 -6.09
CA ASP A 36 18.59 13.20 -7.25
C ASP A 36 17.80 13.77 -8.45
N MET A 37 16.53 14.19 -8.22
CA MET A 37 15.60 14.74 -9.20
C MET A 37 15.25 13.80 -10.36
N LYS A 38 15.65 12.52 -10.30
CA LYS A 38 15.21 11.52 -11.27
C LYS A 38 13.80 11.07 -10.98
N TYR A 39 13.12 10.64 -12.04
CA TYR A 39 11.79 10.07 -11.92
C TYR A 39 11.83 8.80 -11.06
N HIS A 40 11.26 8.88 -9.86
CA HIS A 40 11.25 7.83 -8.86
C HIS A 40 9.94 7.95 -8.08
N ILE A 41 8.90 7.31 -8.60
CA ILE A 41 7.57 7.41 -8.02
C ILE A 41 7.42 6.55 -6.77
N HIS A 42 7.03 7.16 -5.65
CA HIS A 42 6.83 6.47 -4.37
C HIS A 42 5.80 7.21 -3.51
N VAL A 43 5.29 6.54 -2.47
CA VAL A 43 4.34 7.12 -1.53
C VAL A 43 4.92 7.03 -0.13
N HIS A 44 5.01 8.16 0.56
CA HIS A 44 5.27 8.19 1.99
C HIS A 44 3.95 8.10 2.75
N CYS A 45 3.86 7.16 3.70
CA CYS A 45 2.66 6.93 4.48
C CYS A 45 2.97 7.10 5.97
N LEU A 46 2.20 7.96 6.64
CA LEU A 46 2.07 7.96 8.10
C LEU A 46 0.87 7.10 8.46
N VAL A 47 1.09 6.09 9.29
CA VAL A 47 0.08 5.08 9.64
C VAL A 47 -0.05 5.03 11.15
N THR A 48 -1.29 4.95 11.65
CA THR A 48 -1.53 4.78 13.08
C THR A 48 -0.95 3.46 13.58
N PHE A 49 -0.43 3.44 14.80
CA PHE A 49 0.04 2.21 15.43
C PHE A 49 -1.14 1.44 16.05
N GLY A 50 -1.82 0.67 15.21
CA GLY A 50 -3.10 0.05 15.52
C GLY A 50 -4.25 0.70 14.76
N GLY A 51 -5.47 0.42 15.18
CA GLY A 51 -6.66 0.93 14.52
C GLY A 51 -7.94 0.44 15.18
N LEU A 52 -9.09 0.85 14.65
CA LEU A 52 -10.40 0.51 15.21
C LEU A 52 -10.74 -0.97 14.96
N GLY A 53 -11.14 -1.67 16.01
CA GLY A 53 -11.76 -2.99 15.95
C GLY A 53 -13.23 -2.90 15.53
N LYS A 54 -13.87 -4.06 15.35
CA LYS A 54 -15.29 -4.13 14.93
C LYS A 54 -16.25 -3.44 15.89
N ASN A 55 -15.92 -3.41 17.18
CA ASN A 55 -16.75 -2.83 18.23
C ASN A 55 -16.39 -1.36 18.53
N GLY A 56 -15.46 -0.76 17.77
CA GLY A 56 -14.96 0.59 18.02
C GLY A 56 -13.77 0.67 18.98
N ASP A 57 -13.40 -0.43 19.64
CA ASP A 57 -12.23 -0.49 20.51
C ASP A 57 -10.92 -0.34 19.72
N TRP A 58 -9.91 0.28 20.32
CA TRP A 58 -8.60 0.40 19.69
C TRP A 58 -7.81 -0.91 19.78
N MET A 59 -7.45 -1.46 18.63
CA MET A 59 -6.67 -2.70 18.49
C MET A 59 -5.21 -2.38 18.20
N TYR A 60 -4.31 -2.89 19.03
CA TYR A 60 -2.87 -2.77 18.81
C TYR A 60 -2.30 -3.97 18.04
N PRO A 61 -1.21 -3.77 17.28
CA PRO A 61 -0.48 -4.88 16.69
C PRO A 61 0.08 -5.81 17.77
N PRO A 62 0.21 -7.13 17.52
CA PRO A 62 0.78 -8.07 18.48
C PRO A 62 2.24 -7.76 18.86
N HIS A 63 2.96 -7.09 17.96
CA HIS A 63 4.36 -6.73 18.17
C HIS A 63 4.49 -5.29 18.66
N LYS A 64 5.19 -5.08 19.78
CA LYS A 64 5.28 -3.77 20.48
C LYS A 64 5.83 -2.59 19.66
N LYS A 65 6.60 -2.87 18.60
CA LYS A 65 7.27 -1.83 17.79
C LYS A 65 6.98 -1.90 16.29
N LEU A 66 6.21 -2.89 15.84
CA LEU A 66 6.02 -3.16 14.40
C LEU A 66 4.55 -3.34 14.10
N LEU A 67 4.03 -2.52 13.18
CA LEU A 67 2.68 -2.65 12.66
C LEU A 67 2.51 -3.96 11.87
N ALA A 68 3.50 -4.26 11.03
CA ALA A 68 3.57 -5.46 10.21
C ALA A 68 5.02 -5.81 9.90
N ASN A 69 5.26 -7.05 9.45
CA ASN A 69 6.58 -7.48 9.01
C ASN A 69 6.91 -6.82 7.65
N TYR A 70 8.11 -6.26 7.52
CA TYR A 70 8.56 -5.58 6.30
C TYR A 70 8.47 -6.46 5.05
N ARG A 71 8.97 -7.70 5.10
CA ARG A 71 8.93 -8.62 3.95
C ARG A 71 7.50 -8.97 3.57
N ALA A 72 6.62 -9.15 4.56
CA ALA A 72 5.21 -9.38 4.31
C ALA A 72 4.56 -8.17 3.62
N MET A 73 4.81 -6.95 4.08
CA MET A 73 4.33 -5.73 3.43
C MET A 73 4.81 -5.62 1.97
N CYS A 74 6.09 -5.87 1.69
CA CYS A 74 6.62 -5.84 0.33
C CYS A 74 5.95 -6.89 -0.57
N ALA A 75 5.80 -8.11 -0.09
CA ALA A 75 5.15 -9.20 -0.83
C ALA A 75 3.67 -8.88 -1.11
N THR A 76 2.94 -8.39 -0.10
CA THR A 76 1.54 -7.97 -0.22
C THR A 76 1.39 -6.83 -1.22
N TYR A 77 2.22 -5.78 -1.12
CA TYR A 77 2.20 -4.66 -2.07
C TYR A 77 2.43 -5.15 -3.51
N LYS A 78 3.47 -5.96 -3.73
CA LYS A 78 3.80 -6.49 -5.06
C LYS A 78 2.63 -7.30 -5.63
N SER A 79 2.06 -8.20 -4.83
CA SER A 79 0.94 -9.04 -5.25
C SER A 79 -0.28 -8.21 -5.66
N ILE A 80 -0.70 -7.27 -4.79
CA ILE A 80 -1.86 -6.40 -5.06
C ILE A 80 -1.58 -5.50 -6.27
N PHE A 81 -0.39 -4.91 -6.35
CA PHE A 81 0.00 -4.03 -7.45
C PHE A 81 -0.10 -4.75 -8.80
N LEU A 82 0.54 -5.92 -8.92
CA LEU A 82 0.54 -6.69 -10.16
C LEU A 82 -0.86 -7.16 -10.55
N ALA A 83 -1.67 -7.61 -9.59
CA ALA A 83 -3.05 -8.01 -9.84
C ALA A 83 -3.89 -6.84 -10.39
N HIS A 84 -3.76 -5.65 -9.80
CA HIS A 84 -4.46 -4.46 -10.26
C HIS A 84 -3.93 -3.96 -11.61
N LEU A 85 -2.62 -4.02 -11.84
CA LEU A 85 -1.99 -3.64 -13.10
C LEU A 85 -2.49 -4.52 -14.25
N HIS A 86 -2.48 -5.84 -14.04
CA HIS A 86 -3.00 -6.83 -14.98
C HIS A 86 -4.49 -6.59 -15.29
N ARG A 87 -5.29 -6.28 -14.27
CA ARG A 87 -6.71 -5.95 -14.45
C ARG A 87 -6.92 -4.70 -15.30
N LEU A 88 -6.10 -3.65 -15.11
CA LEU A 88 -6.16 -2.45 -15.93
C LEU A 88 -5.74 -2.73 -17.38
N HIS A 89 -4.79 -3.64 -17.57
CA HIS A 89 -4.37 -4.07 -18.89
C HIS A 89 -5.47 -4.82 -19.65
N ILE A 90 -6.09 -5.82 -19.02
CA ILE A 90 -7.22 -6.56 -19.62
C ILE A 90 -8.38 -5.64 -19.99
N LYS A 91 -8.62 -4.59 -19.20
CA LYS A 91 -9.68 -3.60 -19.47
C LYS A 91 -9.34 -2.61 -20.59
N GLY A 92 -8.15 -2.69 -21.20
CA GLY A 92 -7.68 -1.73 -22.21
C GLY A 92 -7.37 -0.33 -21.66
N VAL A 93 -7.42 -0.13 -20.34
CA VAL A 93 -7.12 1.16 -19.70
C VAL A 93 -5.61 1.41 -19.62
N LEU A 94 -4.82 0.34 -19.58
CA LEU A 94 -3.37 0.38 -19.55
C LEU A 94 -2.82 -0.45 -20.71
N ILE A 95 -2.01 0.17 -21.56
CA ILE A 95 -1.30 -0.52 -22.64
C ILE A 95 0.17 -0.62 -22.21
N TYR A 96 0.75 -1.81 -22.30
CA TYR A 96 2.19 -1.97 -22.13
C TYR A 96 2.86 -1.40 -23.38
N SER A 97 3.79 -0.48 -23.20
CA SER A 97 4.65 -0.05 -24.31
C SER A 97 5.45 -1.25 -24.77
N SER A 98 5.30 -1.66 -26.03
CA SER A 98 6.24 -2.54 -26.69
C SER A 98 7.57 -1.80 -26.77
N VAL A 99 8.54 -2.20 -25.97
CA VAL A 99 9.92 -1.73 -26.14
C VAL A 99 10.47 -2.51 -27.32
N THR A 100 10.57 -1.84 -28.48
CA THR A 100 11.42 -2.27 -29.61
C THR A 100 12.88 -2.04 -29.26
#